data_AF-A0A497S9Y6-F1
#
_entry.id   AF-A0A497S9Y6-F1
#
_cell.length_a   1.000
_cell.length_b   1.000
_cell.length_c   1.000
_cell.angle_alpha   90.00
_cell.angle_beta   90.00
_cell.angle_gamma   90.00
#
_symmetry.space_group_name_H-M   'P 1'
#
loop_
_entity.id
_entity.type
_entity.pdbx_description
1 polymer ?
#
loop_
_entity_poly.entity_id
_entity_poly.type
_entity_poly.pdbx_seq_one_letter_code
_entity_poly.pdbx_strand_id
1 'polypeptide(L)'
;MIYKNNICPVCGLACDDIDIEINGSEINVYSACEMGRAKYNKLFSGDRILKPLVNGKETTWEKAIEFAAKILVDAKKPLLFMGTEVSTETMGVGIEMAEYLRGFVDSCSTMCHGPTIIGAQSVGIPTATLGEIKNRADVVIFWGCNPMESHPRLLSRYSVYPRGFFKRQGRKGRKVVVIDTRRTLTADIADLFLQIEPNMDFELMSAIQAIINGYKIDDNVAGIKSEEINELVNIMKNARFGVVFVGLGLASTVGKNRNMEKAMSMVRSMNRFTRFVLLANRGHCNVTGFNEICTWVTGYPYGVDFTRGYPRYNPGETTAVDLLARREIDALLVIASDLVAHYPKSIVKYIAEIPLISIEISHCPTTFLSDVVIPGVMDSMECEGTFYRMDHVPIHVKKFRSPPFEYTDSSEDTMRQIFRKVRGLKKEK
;
A
#
# COMPACT_ATOMS: atom_id res chain seq x y z
N MET A 1 -2.94 18.37 26.09
CA MET A 1 -1.68 18.76 25.40
C MET A 1 -1.90 18.59 23.90
N ILE A 2 -1.45 19.54 23.07
CA ILE A 2 -1.64 19.47 21.61
C ILE A 2 -0.32 19.13 20.91
N TYR A 3 -0.31 18.00 20.21
CA TYR A 3 0.78 17.56 19.35
C TYR A 3 0.46 17.97 17.91
N LYS A 4 1.34 18.72 17.27
CA LYS A 4 1.09 19.30 15.94
C LYS A 4 1.85 18.59 14.84
N ASN A 5 1.31 18.67 13.61
CA ASN A 5 1.96 18.16 12.39
C ASN A 5 2.36 16.68 12.47
N ASN A 6 1.48 15.86 13.05
CA ASN A 6 1.66 14.41 13.05
C ASN A 6 1.38 13.83 11.66
N ILE A 7 2.00 12.69 11.38
CA ILE A 7 1.80 11.95 10.14
C ILE A 7 0.68 10.92 10.33
N CYS A 8 -0.27 10.87 9.40
CA CYS A 8 -1.38 9.92 9.44
C CYS A 8 -0.92 8.54 8.96
N PRO A 9 -1.00 7.47 9.79
CA PRO A 9 -0.48 6.15 9.45
C PRO A 9 -1.53 5.24 8.79
N VAL A 10 -2.39 5.78 7.92
CA VAL A 10 -3.50 5.01 7.30
C VAL A 10 -3.27 4.75 5.81
N CYS A 11 -3.65 5.68 4.93
CA CYS A 11 -3.50 5.51 3.48
C CYS A 11 -2.18 6.09 2.97
N GLY A 12 -1.82 5.78 1.72
CA GLY A 12 -0.60 6.24 1.07
C GLY A 12 -0.48 7.75 0.87
N LEU A 13 -1.43 8.55 1.36
CA LEU A 13 -1.26 10.01 1.45
C LEU A 13 -0.37 10.45 2.61
N ALA A 14 -0.21 9.62 3.65
CA ALA A 14 0.60 9.92 4.84
C ALA A 14 0.49 11.40 5.26
N CYS A 15 -0.74 11.85 5.54
CA CYS A 15 -1.00 13.28 5.74
C CYS A 15 -0.22 13.82 6.93
N ASP A 16 0.47 14.94 6.75
CA ASP A 16 1.52 15.49 7.62
C ASP A 16 1.12 16.76 8.37
N ASP A 17 -0.19 17.03 8.43
CA ASP A 17 -0.80 18.22 9.03
C ASP A 17 -1.88 17.84 10.06
N ILE A 18 -1.68 16.71 10.76
CA ILE A 18 -2.62 16.22 11.76
C ILE A 18 -2.26 16.74 13.14
N ASP A 19 -3.18 17.49 13.74
CA ASP A 19 -3.05 17.94 15.12
C ASP A 19 -3.86 17.01 16.02
N ILE A 20 -3.26 16.63 17.15
CA ILE A 20 -3.81 15.67 18.10
C ILE A 20 -3.82 16.32 19.47
N GLU A 21 -4.99 16.42 20.08
CA GLU A 21 -5.14 16.82 21.48
C GLU A 21 -5.53 15.61 22.32
N ILE A 22 -4.82 15.39 23.42
CA ILE A 22 -5.11 14.31 24.37
C ILE A 22 -5.51 14.92 25.71
N ASN A 23 -6.68 14.52 26.21
CA ASN A 23 -7.26 14.90 27.50
C ASN A 23 -7.68 13.62 28.26
N GLY A 24 -6.78 13.08 29.08
CA GLY A 24 -7.01 11.78 29.73
C GLY A 24 -7.06 10.63 28.71
N SER A 25 -8.20 9.96 28.61
CA SER A 25 -8.47 8.90 27.62
C SER A 25 -9.19 9.40 26.36
N GLU A 26 -9.53 10.69 26.29
CA GLU A 26 -10.16 11.30 25.12
C GLU A 26 -9.11 11.85 24.16
N ILE A 27 -9.31 11.61 22.86
CA ILE A 27 -8.43 12.08 21.80
C ILE A 27 -9.22 12.87 20.76
N ASN A 28 -8.86 14.14 20.59
CA ASN A 28 -9.39 14.99 19.54
C ASN A 28 -8.39 15.05 18.38
N VAL A 29 -8.87 14.75 17.18
CA VAL A 29 -8.04 14.68 15.97
C VAL A 29 -8.52 15.69 14.94
N TYR A 30 -7.69 16.68 14.68
CA TYR A 30 -7.97 17.77 13.75
C TYR A 30 -7.34 17.48 12.38
N SER A 31 -7.95 17.99 11.31
CA SER A 31 -7.52 17.85 9.90
C SER A 31 -7.52 16.41 9.33
N ALA A 32 -7.64 15.36 10.15
CA ALA A 32 -7.76 13.98 9.66
C ALA A 32 -9.13 13.73 8.99
N CYS A 33 -9.14 12.85 7.99
CA CYS A 33 -10.38 12.24 7.51
C CYS A 33 -10.85 11.16 8.49
N GLU A 34 -12.05 10.62 8.26
CA GLU A 34 -12.67 9.67 9.19
C GLU A 34 -11.81 8.42 9.45
N MET A 35 -11.17 7.88 8.40
CA MET A 35 -10.26 6.74 8.56
C MET A 35 -9.06 7.10 9.45
N GLY A 36 -8.52 8.32 9.31
CA GLY A 36 -7.43 8.81 10.15
C GLY A 36 -7.84 8.96 11.60
N ARG A 37 -9.01 9.59 11.85
CA ARG A 37 -9.58 9.72 13.20
C ARG A 37 -9.77 8.36 13.86
N ALA A 38 -10.36 7.41 13.14
CA ALA A 38 -10.58 6.05 13.62
C ALA A 38 -9.27 5.35 14.02
N LYS A 39 -8.18 5.53 13.25
CA LYS A 39 -6.87 4.95 13.58
C LYS A 39 -6.27 5.56 14.85
N TYR A 40 -6.31 6.88 15.03
CA TYR A 40 -5.81 7.51 16.26
C TYR A 40 -6.63 7.14 17.50
N ASN A 41 -7.95 6.98 17.35
CA ASN A 41 -8.83 6.50 18.43
C ASN A 41 -8.44 5.09 18.94
N LYS A 42 -7.71 4.29 18.16
CA LYS A 42 -7.21 2.97 18.61
C LYS A 42 -6.24 3.06 19.78
N LEU A 43 -5.58 4.20 20.00
CA LEU A 43 -4.67 4.38 21.13
C LEU A 43 -5.31 4.07 22.49
N PHE A 44 -6.60 4.37 22.64
CA PHE A 44 -7.38 4.21 23.87
C PHE A 44 -8.56 3.24 23.70
N SER A 45 -8.58 2.46 22.61
CA SER A 45 -9.65 1.49 22.38
C SER A 45 -9.52 0.29 23.31
N GLY A 46 -10.65 -0.21 23.82
CA GLY A 46 -10.69 -1.43 24.63
C GLY A 46 -10.36 -2.71 23.86
N ASP A 47 -10.32 -2.65 22.52
CA ASP A 47 -9.92 -3.76 21.65
C ASP A 47 -8.41 -3.86 21.40
N ARG A 48 -7.62 -2.98 22.02
CA ARG A 48 -6.17 -2.96 21.88
C ARG A 48 -5.56 -4.17 22.59
N ILE A 49 -4.69 -4.89 21.88
CA ILE A 49 -3.95 -6.02 22.44
C ILE A 49 -2.83 -5.45 23.33
N LEU A 50 -2.84 -5.80 24.62
CA LEU A 50 -1.85 -5.33 25.60
C LEU A 50 -0.92 -6.41 26.13
N LYS A 51 -1.29 -7.68 25.97
CA LYS A 51 -0.51 -8.83 26.42
C LYS A 51 -0.36 -9.85 25.29
N PRO A 52 0.79 -10.53 25.19
CA PRO A 52 0.96 -11.62 24.26
C PRO A 52 0.03 -12.81 24.54
N LEU A 53 -0.36 -13.52 23.48
CA LEU A 53 -1.10 -14.77 23.56
C LEU A 53 -0.29 -15.90 22.91
N VAL A 54 -0.32 -17.08 23.51
CA VAL A 54 0.12 -18.33 22.87
C VAL A 54 -1.03 -19.33 22.96
N ASN A 55 -1.47 -19.87 21.83
CA ASN A 55 -2.62 -20.77 21.70
C ASN A 55 -3.87 -20.19 22.40
N GLY A 56 -4.13 -18.90 22.17
CA GLY A 56 -5.27 -18.17 22.74
C GLY A 56 -5.18 -17.86 24.24
N LYS A 57 -4.05 -18.14 24.92
CA LYS A 57 -3.87 -17.88 26.36
C LYS A 57 -2.84 -16.78 26.60
N GLU A 58 -3.15 -15.84 27.49
CA GLU A 58 -2.21 -14.80 27.91
C GLU A 58 -0.88 -15.39 28.40
N THR A 59 0.21 -14.75 28.01
CA THR A 59 1.55 -15.17 28.39
C THR A 59 2.52 -13.99 28.51
N THR A 60 3.78 -14.26 28.88
CA THR A 60 4.82 -13.22 28.97
C THR A 60 5.43 -12.95 27.59
N TRP A 61 6.04 -11.78 27.44
CA TRP A 61 6.73 -11.40 26.20
C TRP A 61 7.85 -12.37 25.84
N GLU A 62 8.67 -12.78 26.81
CA GLU A 62 9.77 -13.72 26.61
C GLU A 62 9.27 -15.05 26.07
N LYS A 63 8.19 -15.58 26.66
CA LYS A 63 7.62 -16.86 26.25
C LYS A 63 6.99 -16.80 24.86
N ALA A 64 6.30 -15.70 24.53
CA ALA A 64 5.74 -15.51 23.20
C ALA A 64 6.84 -15.37 22.13
N ILE A 65 7.88 -14.57 22.40
CA ILE A 65 9.03 -14.37 21.51
C ILE A 65 9.80 -15.70 21.33
N GLU A 66 10.00 -16.46 22.40
CA GLU A 66 10.64 -17.77 22.33
C GLU A 66 9.84 -18.76 21.47
N PHE A 67 8.52 -18.82 21.65
CA PHE A 67 7.67 -19.70 20.86
C PHE A 67 7.65 -19.31 19.38
N ALA A 68 7.54 -18.01 19.08
CA ALA A 68 7.62 -17.49 17.72
C ALA A 68 8.97 -17.82 17.06
N ALA A 69 10.08 -17.60 17.76
CA ALA A 69 11.41 -17.93 17.26
C ALA A 69 11.59 -19.43 16.99
N LYS A 70 11.05 -20.29 17.86
CA LYS A 70 11.08 -21.74 17.67
C LYS A 70 10.32 -22.17 16.42
N ILE A 71 9.10 -21.67 16.21
CA ILE A 71 8.31 -21.93 14.99
C ILE A 71 9.15 -21.58 13.75
N LEU A 72 9.75 -20.39 13.72
CA LEU A 72 10.53 -19.93 12.56
C LEU A 72 11.79 -20.75 12.31
N VAL A 73 12.47 -21.21 13.37
CA VAL A 73 13.70 -22.04 13.26
C VAL A 73 13.39 -23.49 12.89
N ASP A 74 12.21 -24.00 13.23
CA ASP A 74 11.76 -25.36 12.90
C ASP A 74 11.18 -25.45 11.47
N ALA A 75 10.73 -24.33 10.91
CA ALA A 75 10.18 -24.22 9.55
C ALA A 75 11.24 -24.45 8.45
N LYS A 76 10.85 -25.13 7.36
CA LYS A 76 11.69 -25.34 6.17
C LYS A 76 11.48 -24.26 5.10
N LYS A 77 10.28 -23.71 5.02
CA LYS A 77 9.87 -22.66 4.09
C LYS A 77 9.06 -21.58 4.84
N PRO A 78 9.66 -20.87 5.81
CA PRO A 78 8.96 -19.79 6.49
C PRO A 78 8.71 -18.61 5.54
N LEU A 79 7.53 -17.99 5.66
CA LEU A 79 7.17 -16.74 5.00
C LEU A 79 6.99 -15.63 6.03
N LEU A 80 7.75 -14.53 5.86
CA LEU A 80 7.59 -13.30 6.62
C LEU A 80 6.79 -12.31 5.79
N PHE A 81 5.53 -12.09 6.17
CA PHE A 81 4.65 -11.13 5.55
C PHE A 81 4.70 -9.81 6.31
N MET A 82 5.36 -8.81 5.71
CA MET A 82 5.50 -7.49 6.29
C MET A 82 4.32 -6.62 5.85
N GLY A 83 3.42 -6.34 6.79
CA GLY A 83 2.40 -5.32 6.63
C GLY A 83 3.01 -3.93 6.46
N THR A 84 2.17 -2.99 6.06
CA THR A 84 2.63 -1.71 5.49
C THR A 84 2.13 -0.49 6.27
N GLU A 85 1.72 -0.72 7.51
CA GLU A 85 1.43 0.29 8.54
C GLU A 85 2.51 0.29 9.65
N VAL A 86 3.74 -0.10 9.30
CA VAL A 86 4.94 -0.05 10.15
C VAL A 86 6.07 0.67 9.41
N SER A 87 7.11 1.05 10.13
CA SER A 87 8.29 1.74 9.62
C SER A 87 9.12 0.88 8.66
N THR A 88 9.88 1.53 7.77
CA THR A 88 10.83 0.82 6.92
C THR A 88 11.90 0.09 7.73
N GLU A 89 12.26 0.62 8.89
CA GLU A 89 13.24 0.05 9.81
C GLU A 89 12.74 -1.31 10.34
N THR A 90 11.46 -1.39 10.73
CA THR A 90 10.79 -2.66 11.07
C THR A 90 10.80 -3.64 9.89
N MET A 91 10.45 -3.16 8.69
CA MET A 91 10.44 -3.99 7.47
C MET A 91 11.82 -4.54 7.13
N GLY A 92 12.87 -3.73 7.32
CA GLY A 92 14.26 -4.11 7.10
C GLY A 92 14.68 -5.30 7.97
N VAL A 93 14.28 -5.32 9.24
CA VAL A 93 14.53 -6.47 10.13
C VAL A 93 13.81 -7.72 9.64
N GLY A 94 12.58 -7.58 9.13
CA GLY A 94 11.85 -8.70 8.51
C GLY A 94 12.56 -9.27 7.29
N ILE A 95 13.09 -8.41 6.41
CA ILE A 95 13.86 -8.83 5.23
C ILE A 95 15.14 -9.56 5.66
N GLU A 96 15.90 -8.99 6.61
CA GLU A 96 17.13 -9.59 7.15
C GLU A 96 16.86 -10.96 7.81
N MET A 97 15.73 -11.07 8.53
CA MET A 97 15.33 -12.31 9.17
C MET A 97 14.93 -13.38 8.14
N ALA A 98 14.19 -13.01 7.09
CA ALA A 98 13.82 -13.93 6.01
C ALA A 98 15.05 -14.47 5.27
N GLU A 99 16.03 -13.61 4.98
CA GLU A 99 17.30 -14.01 4.38
C GLU A 99 18.06 -15.00 5.27
N TYR A 100 18.19 -14.69 6.57
CA TYR A 100 18.87 -15.57 7.53
C TYR A 100 18.19 -16.94 7.67
N LEU A 101 16.87 -16.98 7.59
CA LEU A 101 16.07 -18.19 7.64
C LEU A 101 16.11 -18.98 6.31
N ARG A 102 16.62 -18.39 5.22
CA ARG A 102 16.45 -18.91 3.85
C ARG A 102 14.98 -19.11 3.49
N GLY A 103 14.14 -18.18 3.93
CA GLY A 103 12.70 -18.17 3.70
C GLY A 103 12.28 -17.21 2.60
N PHE A 104 11.03 -16.77 2.69
CA PHE A 104 10.41 -15.82 1.78
C PHE A 104 10.03 -14.53 2.52
N VAL A 105 10.05 -13.40 1.82
CA VAL A 105 9.51 -12.14 2.32
C VAL A 105 8.58 -11.50 1.29
N ASP A 106 7.42 -11.01 1.76
CA ASP A 106 6.47 -10.31 0.91
C ASP A 106 5.71 -9.24 1.72
N SER A 107 4.87 -8.44 1.05
CA SER A 107 4.06 -7.40 1.67
C SER A 107 2.70 -7.22 0.99
N CYS A 108 1.90 -6.29 1.52
CA CYS A 108 0.62 -5.86 0.94
C CYS A 108 0.68 -5.46 -0.54
N SER A 109 1.88 -5.16 -1.09
CA SER A 109 2.03 -4.87 -2.51
C SER A 109 1.53 -6.01 -3.41
N THR A 110 1.71 -7.27 -3.01
CA THR A 110 1.31 -8.43 -3.82
C THR A 110 -0.18 -8.46 -4.17
N MET A 111 -1.04 -7.97 -3.27
CA MET A 111 -2.50 -7.90 -3.47
C MET A 111 -3.00 -6.55 -3.98
N CYS A 112 -2.13 -5.56 -4.07
CA CYS A 112 -2.48 -4.16 -4.35
C CYS A 112 -1.85 -3.71 -5.66
N HIS A 113 -0.75 -2.95 -5.59
CA HIS A 113 -0.06 -2.38 -6.75
C HIS A 113 1.15 -3.19 -7.23
N GLY A 114 1.29 -4.47 -6.84
CA GLY A 114 2.26 -5.40 -7.43
C GLY A 114 2.20 -5.45 -8.96
N PRO A 115 0.99 -5.55 -9.57
CA PRO A 115 0.82 -5.44 -11.01
C PRO A 115 1.32 -4.10 -11.61
N THR A 116 1.21 -3.00 -10.87
CA THR A 116 1.78 -1.70 -11.26
C THR A 116 3.30 -1.76 -11.30
N ILE A 117 3.94 -2.42 -10.34
CA ILE A 117 5.39 -2.60 -10.30
C ILE A 117 5.87 -3.45 -11.48
N ILE A 118 5.21 -4.56 -11.78
CA ILE A 118 5.54 -5.43 -12.94
C ILE A 118 5.40 -4.63 -14.26
N GLY A 119 4.33 -3.84 -14.39
CA GLY A 119 4.15 -2.95 -15.54
C GLY A 119 5.29 -1.93 -15.67
N ALA A 120 5.67 -1.28 -14.56
CA ALA A 120 6.77 -0.32 -14.54
C ALA A 120 8.13 -0.95 -14.88
N GLN A 121 8.40 -2.18 -14.41
CA GLN A 121 9.61 -2.94 -14.76
C GLN A 121 9.71 -3.22 -16.27
N SER A 122 8.56 -3.29 -16.96
CA SER A 122 8.50 -3.59 -18.40
C SER A 122 8.69 -2.36 -19.29
N VAL A 123 8.08 -1.22 -18.94
CA VAL A 123 8.03 -0.03 -19.82
C VAL A 123 8.51 1.28 -19.21
N GLY A 124 8.88 1.27 -17.93
CA GLY A 124 9.20 2.46 -17.13
C GLY A 124 7.95 3.23 -16.67
N ILE A 125 8.14 4.16 -15.73
CA ILE A 125 7.05 4.95 -15.15
C ILE A 125 7.29 6.47 -15.32
N PRO A 126 6.45 7.19 -16.08
CA PRO A 126 6.52 8.65 -16.16
C PRO A 126 5.78 9.29 -14.97
N THR A 127 6.46 9.51 -13.85
CA THR A 127 5.82 10.00 -12.60
C THR A 127 6.26 11.41 -12.18
N ALA A 128 5.70 11.92 -11.07
CA ALA A 128 6.05 13.16 -10.40
C ALA A 128 5.57 13.14 -8.93
N THR A 129 6.03 14.08 -8.11
CA THR A 129 5.54 14.22 -6.73
C THR A 129 4.14 14.86 -6.68
N LEU A 130 3.39 14.65 -5.59
CA LEU A 130 2.09 15.29 -5.36
C LEU A 130 2.18 16.83 -5.31
N GLY A 131 3.35 17.37 -4.98
CA GLY A 131 3.63 18.81 -5.06
C GLY A 131 3.58 19.36 -6.48
N GLU A 132 4.07 18.59 -7.46
CA GLU A 132 3.97 18.95 -8.88
C GLU A 132 2.53 18.95 -9.36
N ILE A 133 1.75 17.94 -8.93
CA ILE A 133 0.31 17.87 -9.24
C ILE A 133 -0.44 19.08 -8.68
N LYS A 134 -0.19 19.38 -7.40
CA LYS A 134 -0.79 20.54 -6.72
C LYS A 134 -0.48 21.83 -7.47
N ASN A 135 0.75 22.01 -7.91
CA ASN A 135 1.20 23.30 -8.45
C ASN A 135 0.91 23.48 -9.94
N ARG A 136 0.85 22.41 -10.74
CA ARG A 136 0.85 22.51 -12.21
C ARG A 136 -0.34 21.88 -12.91
N ALA A 137 -0.96 20.83 -12.38
CA ALA A 137 -1.91 20.03 -13.15
C ALA A 137 -3.19 20.80 -13.52
N ASP A 138 -3.49 20.96 -14.82
CA ASP A 138 -4.81 21.41 -15.30
C ASP A 138 -5.74 20.28 -15.66
N VAL A 139 -5.21 19.11 -16.01
CA VAL A 139 -6.03 17.93 -16.30
C VAL A 139 -5.74 16.87 -15.26
N VAL A 140 -6.77 16.44 -14.55
CA VAL A 140 -6.69 15.39 -13.53
C VAL A 140 -7.62 14.27 -13.93
N ILE A 141 -7.06 13.12 -14.26
CA ILE A 141 -7.81 11.91 -14.63
C ILE A 141 -7.74 10.92 -13.46
N PHE A 142 -8.88 10.50 -12.94
CA PHE A 142 -8.98 9.36 -12.03
C PHE A 142 -9.49 8.16 -12.82
N TRP A 143 -8.67 7.12 -12.96
CA TRP A 143 -9.01 5.93 -13.71
C TRP A 143 -9.00 4.71 -12.79
N GLY A 144 -10.17 4.06 -12.66
CA GLY A 144 -10.34 2.87 -11.83
C GLY A 144 -9.98 3.11 -10.36
N CYS A 145 -10.30 4.30 -9.85
CA CYS A 145 -10.07 4.67 -8.46
C CYS A 145 -11.12 5.63 -7.93
N ASN A 146 -11.48 5.46 -6.65
CA ASN A 146 -12.38 6.35 -5.92
C ASN A 146 -11.65 7.00 -4.73
N PRO A 147 -10.82 8.03 -4.96
CA PRO A 147 -10.09 8.71 -3.88
C PRO A 147 -10.98 9.39 -2.84
N MET A 148 -12.23 9.77 -3.15
CA MET A 148 -13.14 10.30 -2.12
C MET A 148 -13.37 9.32 -0.96
N GLU A 149 -13.32 8.01 -1.22
CA GLU A 149 -13.43 6.97 -0.18
C GLU A 149 -12.06 6.40 0.22
N SER A 150 -11.20 6.07 -0.75
CA SER A 150 -9.92 5.38 -0.49
C SER A 150 -8.80 6.30 -0.01
N HIS A 151 -8.80 7.56 -0.43
CA HIS A 151 -7.78 8.55 -0.13
C HIS A 151 -8.41 9.93 0.12
N PRO A 152 -9.28 10.09 1.14
CA PRO A 152 -10.30 11.15 1.15
C PRO A 152 -9.75 12.59 1.05
N ARG A 153 -8.48 12.79 1.43
CA ARG A 153 -7.80 14.10 1.37
C ARG A 153 -6.97 14.34 0.10
N LEU A 154 -6.92 13.41 -0.85
CA LEU A 154 -6.15 13.55 -2.08
C LEU A 154 -6.63 14.76 -2.88
N LEU A 155 -7.94 14.87 -3.04
CA LEU A 155 -8.59 15.93 -3.80
C LEU A 155 -8.40 17.29 -3.16
N SER A 156 -8.48 17.38 -1.83
CA SER A 156 -8.38 18.64 -1.09
C SER A 156 -6.93 19.11 -0.92
N ARG A 157 -5.96 18.20 -0.79
CA ARG A 157 -4.55 18.56 -0.55
C ARG A 157 -3.71 18.67 -1.82
N TYR A 158 -3.94 17.81 -2.81
CA TYR A 158 -2.95 17.62 -3.90
C TYR A 158 -3.48 17.69 -5.32
N SER A 159 -4.72 17.27 -5.61
CA SER A 159 -5.14 17.10 -7.00
C SER A 159 -6.16 18.12 -7.50
N VAL A 160 -7.29 18.31 -6.81
CA VAL A 160 -8.46 18.99 -7.40
C VAL A 160 -8.70 20.39 -6.83
N TYR A 161 -8.93 20.49 -5.53
CA TYR A 161 -9.28 21.75 -4.88
C TYR A 161 -8.12 22.68 -4.51
N PRO A 162 -6.87 22.23 -4.26
CA PRO A 162 -5.84 23.12 -3.74
C PRO A 162 -5.44 24.17 -4.77
N ARG A 163 -5.21 25.40 -4.29
CA ARG A 163 -4.61 26.49 -5.06
C ARG A 163 -3.10 26.27 -5.11
N GLY A 164 -2.60 25.97 -6.30
CA GLY A 164 -1.18 25.79 -6.56
C GLY A 164 -0.50 27.03 -7.11
N PHE A 165 0.83 27.00 -7.22
CA PHE A 165 1.62 28.12 -7.74
C PHE A 165 1.14 28.59 -9.14
N PHE A 166 0.96 27.65 -10.07
CA PHE A 166 0.44 27.91 -11.43
C PHE A 166 -1.07 27.64 -11.55
N LYS A 167 -1.69 27.07 -10.51
CA LYS A 167 -3.13 26.74 -10.44
C LYS A 167 -3.81 27.53 -9.33
N ARG A 168 -3.70 28.86 -9.41
CA ARG A 168 -4.23 29.82 -8.42
C ARG A 168 -5.75 29.77 -8.27
N GLN A 169 -6.46 29.33 -9.31
CA GLN A 169 -7.92 29.21 -9.30
C GLN A 169 -8.44 27.91 -8.64
N GLY A 170 -7.55 27.03 -8.16
CA GLY A 170 -7.94 25.75 -7.56
C GLY A 170 -8.80 24.91 -8.51
N ARG A 171 -9.91 24.36 -8.04
CA ARG A 171 -10.87 23.55 -8.83
C ARG A 171 -11.27 24.18 -10.16
N LYS A 172 -11.51 25.51 -10.20
CA LYS A 172 -11.95 26.22 -11.42
C LYS A 172 -10.88 26.21 -12.52
N GLY A 173 -9.61 26.07 -12.16
CA GLY A 173 -8.49 26.01 -13.09
C GLY A 173 -8.10 24.60 -13.54
N ARG A 174 -8.94 23.59 -13.23
CA ARG A 174 -8.68 22.18 -13.52
C ARG A 174 -9.89 21.51 -14.15
N LYS A 175 -9.65 20.73 -15.20
CA LYS A 175 -10.58 19.76 -15.79
C LYS A 175 -10.38 18.41 -15.10
N VAL A 176 -11.43 17.89 -14.51
CA VAL A 176 -11.46 16.59 -13.83
C VAL A 176 -12.17 15.58 -14.72
N VAL A 177 -11.50 14.47 -15.02
CA VAL A 177 -12.06 13.34 -15.75
C VAL A 177 -12.09 12.12 -14.83
N VAL A 178 -13.18 11.36 -14.85
CA VAL A 178 -13.27 10.08 -14.15
C VAL A 178 -13.62 8.99 -15.14
N ILE A 179 -12.87 7.89 -15.10
CA ILE A 179 -13.09 6.70 -15.91
C ILE A 179 -13.26 5.54 -14.93
N ASP A 180 -14.49 5.04 -14.81
CA ASP A 180 -14.83 3.98 -13.86
C ASP A 180 -16.09 3.25 -14.34
N THR A 181 -16.19 1.97 -14.00
CA THR A 181 -17.38 1.14 -14.29
C THR A 181 -18.63 1.61 -13.53
N ARG A 182 -18.43 2.34 -12.42
CA ARG A 182 -19.50 2.85 -11.57
C ARG A 182 -19.41 4.36 -11.41
N ARG A 183 -20.56 5.02 -11.30
CA ARG A 183 -20.61 6.44 -10.91
C ARG A 183 -20.35 6.56 -9.40
N THR A 184 -19.10 6.81 -9.04
CA THR A 184 -18.64 6.94 -7.66
C THR A 184 -18.76 8.38 -7.14
N LEU A 185 -18.54 8.60 -5.84
CA LEU A 185 -18.46 9.96 -5.26
C LEU A 185 -17.40 10.84 -5.94
N THR A 186 -16.32 10.24 -6.44
CA THR A 186 -15.32 10.98 -7.23
C THR A 186 -15.88 11.35 -8.62
N ALA A 187 -16.68 10.48 -9.24
CA ALA A 187 -17.33 10.76 -10.52
C ALA A 187 -18.35 11.91 -10.44
N ASP A 188 -19.03 12.09 -9.31
CA ASP A 188 -20.05 13.13 -9.14
C ASP A 188 -19.51 14.57 -9.20
N ILE A 189 -18.20 14.75 -8.98
CA ILE A 189 -17.54 16.06 -9.10
C ILE A 189 -16.79 16.25 -10.43
N ALA A 190 -16.81 15.25 -11.31
CA ALA A 190 -16.06 15.24 -12.55
C ALA A 190 -16.68 16.17 -13.60
N ASP A 191 -15.84 16.80 -14.43
CA ASP A 191 -16.30 17.57 -15.58
C ASP A 191 -16.58 16.68 -16.81
N LEU A 192 -16.07 15.44 -16.78
CA LEU A 192 -16.34 14.38 -17.75
C LEU A 192 -16.28 13.04 -17.01
N PHE A 193 -17.34 12.24 -17.12
CA PHE A 193 -17.37 10.88 -16.61
C PHE A 193 -17.56 9.94 -17.79
N LEU A 194 -16.64 8.99 -17.95
CA LEU A 194 -16.73 7.92 -18.94
C LEU A 194 -16.99 6.61 -18.22
N GLN A 195 -18.19 6.06 -18.42
CA GLN A 195 -18.55 4.78 -17.85
C GLN A 195 -18.06 3.65 -18.75
N ILE A 196 -16.93 3.05 -18.37
CA ILE A 196 -16.31 1.96 -19.13
C ILE A 196 -17.01 0.63 -18.82
N GLU A 197 -17.06 -0.26 -19.81
CA GLU A 197 -17.42 -1.67 -19.60
C GLU A 197 -16.41 -2.37 -18.66
N PRO A 198 -16.87 -3.21 -17.72
CA PRO A 198 -15.98 -3.97 -16.85
C PRO A 198 -14.97 -4.81 -17.63
N ASN A 199 -13.71 -4.78 -17.20
CA ASN A 199 -12.58 -5.53 -17.78
C ASN A 199 -12.14 -5.07 -19.19
N MET A 200 -12.56 -3.89 -19.64
CA MET A 200 -12.21 -3.37 -20.97
C MET A 200 -11.22 -2.18 -20.93
N ASP A 201 -10.54 -1.99 -19.78
CA ASP A 201 -9.57 -0.90 -19.58
C ASP A 201 -8.40 -0.97 -20.56
N PHE A 202 -7.91 -2.17 -20.88
CA PHE A 202 -6.80 -2.37 -21.81
C PHE A 202 -7.15 -1.89 -23.23
N GLU A 203 -8.35 -2.24 -23.68
CA GLU A 203 -8.92 -1.90 -24.98
C GLU A 203 -9.12 -0.39 -25.08
N LEU A 204 -9.72 0.25 -24.06
CA LEU A 204 -9.91 1.70 -24.04
C LEU A 204 -8.56 2.44 -24.07
N MET A 205 -7.59 2.05 -23.25
CA MET A 205 -6.24 2.64 -23.30
C MET A 205 -5.54 2.40 -24.64
N SER A 206 -5.85 1.28 -25.32
CA SER A 206 -5.35 0.97 -26.65
C SER A 206 -5.93 1.87 -27.71
N ALA A 207 -7.25 2.12 -27.68
CA ALA A 207 -7.91 3.07 -28.55
C ALA A 207 -7.40 4.49 -28.34
N ILE A 208 -7.28 4.95 -27.09
CA ILE A 208 -6.70 6.27 -26.77
C ILE A 208 -5.27 6.38 -27.34
N GLN A 209 -4.41 5.39 -27.11
CA GLN A 209 -3.05 5.41 -27.64
C GLN A 209 -3.01 5.37 -29.17
N ALA A 210 -3.93 4.66 -29.83
CA ALA A 210 -4.07 4.65 -31.28
C ALA A 210 -4.39 6.05 -31.84
N ILE A 211 -5.37 6.76 -31.25
CA ILE A 211 -5.70 8.14 -31.62
C ILE A 211 -4.52 9.08 -31.37
N ILE A 212 -3.81 8.93 -30.24
CA ILE A 212 -2.59 9.70 -29.96
C ILE A 212 -1.55 9.52 -31.08
N ASN A 213 -1.45 8.32 -31.64
CA ASN A 213 -0.56 7.98 -32.75
C ASN A 213 -1.10 8.35 -34.15
N GLY A 214 -2.30 8.90 -34.26
CA GLY A 214 -2.90 9.29 -35.54
C GLY A 214 -3.65 8.17 -36.28
N TYR A 215 -3.93 7.05 -35.61
CA TYR A 215 -4.75 5.98 -36.16
C TYR A 215 -6.24 6.21 -35.87
N LYS A 216 -7.09 5.62 -36.70
CA LYS A 216 -8.54 5.54 -36.45
C LYS A 216 -8.83 4.38 -35.49
N ILE A 217 -9.96 4.48 -34.80
CA ILE A 217 -10.51 3.46 -33.93
C ILE A 217 -11.92 3.09 -34.41
N ASP A 218 -12.47 2.01 -33.88
CA ASP A 218 -13.85 1.63 -34.11
C ASP A 218 -14.81 2.65 -33.47
N ASP A 219 -16.06 2.68 -33.96
CA ASP A 219 -17.10 3.63 -33.54
C ASP A 219 -17.45 3.51 -32.04
N ASN A 220 -17.19 2.35 -31.44
CA ASN A 220 -17.34 2.11 -30.01
C ASN A 220 -16.21 1.20 -29.51
N VAL A 221 -15.60 1.56 -28.38
CA VAL A 221 -14.62 0.73 -27.68
C VAL A 221 -14.93 0.74 -26.20
N ALA A 222 -15.02 -0.45 -25.59
CA ALA A 222 -15.26 -0.60 -24.15
C ALA A 222 -16.57 0.08 -23.67
N GLY A 223 -17.60 0.10 -24.52
CA GLY A 223 -18.88 0.77 -24.26
C GLY A 223 -18.89 2.28 -24.50
N ILE A 224 -17.76 2.90 -24.88
CA ILE A 224 -17.63 4.34 -25.06
C ILE A 224 -17.57 4.67 -26.55
N LYS A 225 -18.34 5.67 -26.99
CA LYS A 225 -18.37 6.09 -28.40
C LYS A 225 -17.05 6.76 -28.81
N SER A 226 -16.67 6.57 -30.06
CA SER A 226 -15.42 7.12 -30.60
C SER A 226 -15.34 8.65 -30.44
N GLU A 227 -16.46 9.38 -30.51
CA GLU A 227 -16.50 10.83 -30.31
C GLU A 227 -16.08 11.23 -28.89
N GLU A 228 -16.54 10.50 -27.87
CA GLU A 228 -16.20 10.75 -26.46
C GLU A 228 -14.73 10.40 -26.18
N ILE A 229 -14.21 9.34 -26.81
CA ILE A 229 -12.78 8.98 -26.71
C ILE A 229 -11.93 10.07 -27.38
N ASN A 230 -12.35 10.59 -28.53
CA ASN A 230 -11.69 11.71 -29.20
C ASN A 230 -11.76 12.99 -28.37
N GLU A 231 -12.88 13.28 -27.71
CA GLU A 231 -13.00 14.39 -26.76
C GLU A 231 -11.98 14.27 -25.63
N LEU A 232 -11.86 13.08 -25.02
CA LEU A 232 -10.87 12.82 -23.98
C LEU A 232 -9.45 13.05 -24.49
N VAL A 233 -9.08 12.51 -25.66
CA VAL A 233 -7.75 12.70 -26.24
C VAL A 233 -7.48 14.18 -26.51
N ASN A 234 -8.47 14.93 -26.97
CA ASN A 234 -8.37 16.37 -27.19
C ASN A 234 -8.17 17.13 -25.86
N ILE A 235 -8.90 16.78 -24.80
CA ILE A 235 -8.68 17.32 -23.46
C ILE A 235 -7.23 17.05 -23.01
N MET A 236 -6.75 15.82 -23.20
CA MET A 236 -5.40 15.44 -22.81
C MET A 236 -4.33 16.20 -23.60
N LYS A 237 -4.44 16.29 -24.94
CA LYS A 237 -3.48 17.00 -25.80
C LYS A 237 -3.39 18.50 -25.50
N ASN A 238 -4.51 19.11 -25.10
CA ASN A 238 -4.59 20.54 -24.76
C ASN A 238 -4.21 20.86 -23.30
N ALA A 239 -3.88 19.86 -22.48
CA ALA A 239 -3.36 20.09 -21.14
C ALA A 239 -2.01 20.84 -21.19
N ARG A 240 -1.68 21.61 -20.15
CA ARG A 240 -0.30 22.09 -19.95
C ARG A 240 0.48 21.12 -19.06
N PHE A 241 -0.22 20.52 -18.10
CA PHE A 241 0.29 19.45 -17.26
C PHE A 241 -0.89 18.54 -16.89
N GLY A 242 -0.86 17.31 -17.37
CA GLY A 242 -1.85 16.30 -17.02
C GLY A 242 -1.35 15.27 -16.04
N VAL A 243 -2.25 14.72 -15.24
CA VAL A 243 -1.99 13.57 -14.38
C VAL A 243 -3.06 12.51 -14.56
N VAL A 244 -2.64 11.24 -14.61
CA VAL A 244 -3.51 10.08 -14.48
C VAL A 244 -3.24 9.41 -13.12
N PHE A 245 -4.22 9.50 -12.23
CA PHE A 245 -4.26 8.70 -11.01
C PHE A 245 -4.93 7.36 -11.32
N VAL A 246 -4.23 6.26 -11.02
CA VAL A 246 -4.70 4.89 -11.26
C VAL A 246 -4.87 4.14 -9.95
N GLY A 247 -5.88 3.27 -9.86
CA GLY A 247 -6.12 2.43 -8.68
C GLY A 247 -6.29 0.95 -9.01
N LEU A 248 -6.95 0.24 -8.08
CA LEU A 248 -7.19 -1.19 -8.19
C LEU A 248 -8.16 -1.56 -9.33
N GLY A 249 -8.95 -0.61 -9.83
CA GLY A 249 -9.78 -0.83 -11.02
C GLY A 249 -8.97 -1.14 -12.29
N LEU A 250 -7.66 -0.89 -12.30
CA LEU A 250 -6.74 -1.35 -13.36
C LEU A 250 -5.84 -2.48 -12.86
N ALA A 251 -5.29 -2.34 -11.65
CA ALA A 251 -4.30 -3.27 -11.13
C ALA A 251 -4.87 -4.65 -10.79
N SER A 252 -6.16 -4.74 -10.45
CA SER A 252 -6.80 -5.96 -9.94
C SER A 252 -7.85 -6.57 -10.88
N THR A 253 -8.18 -5.91 -12.00
CA THR A 253 -9.10 -6.41 -13.03
C THR A 253 -8.39 -7.33 -14.03
N VAL A 254 -9.14 -7.93 -14.96
CA VAL A 254 -8.55 -8.76 -16.03
C VAL A 254 -7.49 -7.95 -16.77
N GLY A 255 -6.34 -8.58 -17.03
CA GLY A 255 -5.15 -7.93 -17.60
C GLY A 255 -4.11 -7.50 -16.56
N LYS A 256 -4.52 -7.11 -15.34
CA LYS A 256 -3.65 -6.75 -14.20
C LYS A 256 -2.43 -5.89 -14.60
N ASN A 257 -1.25 -6.50 -14.71
CA ASN A 257 0.00 -5.81 -15.03
C ASN A 257 0.03 -5.28 -16.47
N ARG A 258 -0.69 -5.91 -17.41
CA ARG A 258 -0.82 -5.42 -18.79
C ARG A 258 -1.64 -4.13 -18.87
N ASN A 259 -2.65 -3.97 -18.02
CA ASN A 259 -3.39 -2.70 -17.90
C ASN A 259 -2.44 -1.59 -17.45
N MET A 260 -1.62 -1.88 -16.44
CA MET A 260 -0.66 -0.93 -15.89
C MET A 260 0.44 -0.56 -16.89
N GLU A 261 1.00 -1.56 -17.60
CA GLU A 261 1.95 -1.36 -18.70
C GLU A 261 1.35 -0.45 -19.77
N LYS A 262 0.10 -0.73 -20.16
CA LYS A 262 -0.60 0.06 -21.18
C LYS A 262 -0.86 1.49 -20.73
N ALA A 263 -1.26 1.70 -19.48
CA ALA A 263 -1.46 3.03 -18.89
C ALA A 263 -0.17 3.86 -18.94
N MET A 264 0.96 3.27 -18.55
CA MET A 264 2.26 3.94 -18.58
C MET A 264 2.72 4.24 -20.01
N SER A 265 2.52 3.29 -20.93
CA SER A 265 2.83 3.46 -22.36
C SER A 265 1.99 4.57 -23.00
N MET A 266 0.69 4.64 -22.70
CA MET A 266 -0.23 5.69 -23.14
C MET A 266 0.21 7.08 -22.64
N VAL A 267 0.53 7.20 -21.35
CA VAL A 267 1.03 8.45 -20.74
C VAL A 267 2.36 8.86 -21.38
N ARG A 268 3.27 7.91 -21.64
CA ARG A 268 4.53 8.17 -22.37
C ARG A 268 4.27 8.67 -23.79
N SER A 269 3.31 8.08 -24.51
CA SER A 269 2.92 8.53 -25.86
C SER A 269 2.34 9.95 -25.87
N MET A 270 1.59 10.34 -24.82
CA MET A 270 1.05 11.69 -24.66
C MET A 270 2.15 12.75 -24.45
N ASN A 271 3.29 12.37 -23.85
CA ASN A 271 4.44 13.27 -23.65
C ASN A 271 5.10 13.78 -24.93
N ARG A 272 4.74 13.27 -26.12
CA ARG A 272 5.12 13.86 -27.41
C ARG A 272 4.36 15.16 -27.73
N PHE A 273 3.23 15.41 -27.06
CA PHE A 273 2.36 16.55 -27.30
C PHE A 273 2.33 17.50 -26.11
N THR A 274 2.23 16.96 -24.89
CA THR A 274 2.20 17.77 -23.66
C THR A 274 2.67 16.97 -22.45
N ARG A 275 3.06 17.65 -21.37
CA ARG A 275 3.54 17.00 -20.14
C ARG A 275 2.39 16.23 -19.50
N PHE A 276 2.57 14.91 -19.36
CA PHE A 276 1.63 14.03 -18.68
C PHE A 276 2.37 13.07 -17.76
N VAL A 277 1.83 12.82 -16.56
CA VAL A 277 2.41 11.89 -15.60
C VAL A 277 1.38 10.91 -15.06
N LEU A 278 1.85 9.80 -14.50
CA LEU A 278 1.03 8.77 -13.88
C LEU A 278 1.43 8.61 -12.41
N LEU A 279 0.43 8.54 -11.53
CA LEU A 279 0.60 8.17 -10.13
C LEU A 279 -0.37 7.03 -9.79
N ALA A 280 0.14 6.02 -9.09
CA ALA A 280 -0.70 5.00 -8.49
C ALA A 280 -1.19 5.47 -7.11
N ASN A 281 -2.48 5.30 -6.83
CA ASN A 281 -3.06 5.55 -5.51
C ASN A 281 -2.68 4.41 -4.54
N ARG A 282 -1.40 4.38 -4.16
CA ARG A 282 -0.82 3.35 -3.28
C ARG A 282 -1.60 3.26 -1.97
N GLY A 283 -2.04 2.05 -1.61
CA GLY A 283 -3.01 1.79 -0.54
C GLY A 283 -2.60 2.29 0.85
N HIS A 284 -1.78 1.53 1.57
CA HIS A 284 -1.39 1.84 2.96
C HIS A 284 -0.29 2.90 3.05
N CYS A 285 -0.17 3.52 4.23
CA CYS A 285 0.72 4.66 4.49
C CYS A 285 2.19 4.42 4.19
N ASN A 286 2.66 3.17 4.27
CA ASN A 286 4.06 2.83 4.01
C ASN A 286 4.25 1.64 3.05
N VAL A 287 3.26 1.33 2.19
CA VAL A 287 3.41 0.26 1.19
C VAL A 287 4.51 0.57 0.17
N THR A 288 4.69 1.86 -0.14
CA THR A 288 5.82 2.31 -0.96
C THR A 288 7.14 2.03 -0.24
N GLY A 289 7.22 2.25 1.08
CA GLY A 289 8.45 2.10 1.85
C GLY A 289 8.96 0.67 1.87
N PHE A 290 8.06 -0.31 2.00
CA PHE A 290 8.44 -1.73 1.86
C PHE A 290 9.12 -1.98 0.51
N ASN A 291 8.55 -1.46 -0.58
CA ASN A 291 9.13 -1.69 -1.91
C ASN A 291 10.47 -0.99 -2.09
N GLU A 292 10.65 0.21 -1.56
CA GLU A 292 11.93 0.92 -1.58
C GLU A 292 13.01 0.15 -0.82
N ILE A 293 12.73 -0.23 0.43
CA ILE A 293 13.73 -0.93 1.26
C ILE A 293 14.02 -2.32 0.72
N CYS A 294 13.00 -3.08 0.32
CA CYS A 294 13.19 -4.41 -0.26
C CYS A 294 14.04 -4.31 -1.55
N THR A 295 13.78 -3.31 -2.39
CA THR A 295 14.56 -3.09 -3.63
C THR A 295 16.00 -2.72 -3.32
N TRP A 296 16.26 -1.81 -2.38
CA TRP A 296 17.64 -1.42 -2.08
C TRP A 296 18.44 -2.55 -1.46
N VAL A 297 17.80 -3.43 -0.66
CA VAL A 297 18.50 -4.51 0.06
C VAL A 297 18.73 -5.70 -0.86
N THR A 298 17.71 -6.06 -1.64
CA THR A 298 17.66 -7.35 -2.34
C THR A 298 17.79 -7.23 -3.85
N GLY A 299 17.64 -6.02 -4.39
CA GLY A 299 17.46 -5.77 -5.83
C GLY A 299 16.02 -5.93 -6.32
N TYR A 300 15.08 -6.37 -5.46
CA TYR A 300 13.70 -6.69 -5.83
C TYR A 300 12.65 -6.09 -4.89
N PRO A 301 11.48 -5.68 -5.39
CA PRO A 301 10.54 -4.87 -4.62
C PRO A 301 9.60 -5.63 -3.67
N TYR A 302 9.30 -6.91 -3.91
CA TYR A 302 8.40 -7.75 -3.10
C TYR A 302 8.49 -9.23 -3.52
N GLY A 303 7.83 -10.14 -2.81
CA GLY A 303 7.80 -11.57 -3.15
C GLY A 303 9.18 -12.17 -3.39
N VAL A 304 10.12 -11.94 -2.46
CA VAL A 304 11.53 -12.35 -2.61
C VAL A 304 11.76 -13.71 -1.95
N ASP A 305 12.41 -14.60 -2.69
CA ASP A 305 12.80 -15.95 -2.29
C ASP A 305 14.30 -15.99 -1.94
N PHE A 306 14.63 -16.39 -0.70
CA PHE A 306 16.00 -16.57 -0.24
C PHE A 306 16.40 -18.04 -0.06
N THR A 307 15.58 -19.00 -0.46
CA THR A 307 15.80 -20.44 -0.23
C THR A 307 17.12 -20.97 -0.82
N ARG A 308 17.63 -20.31 -1.86
CA ARG A 308 18.90 -20.65 -2.54
C ARG A 308 20.13 -19.95 -1.94
N GLY A 309 19.95 -19.13 -0.90
CA GLY A 309 21.02 -18.35 -0.26
C GLY A 309 21.37 -17.04 -0.97
N TYR A 310 20.57 -16.64 -1.97
CA TYR A 310 20.63 -15.34 -2.65
C TYR A 310 19.21 -14.96 -3.07
N PRO A 311 18.89 -13.66 -3.21
CA PRO A 311 17.54 -13.23 -3.54
C PRO A 311 17.13 -13.66 -4.95
N ARG A 312 15.91 -14.21 -5.06
CA ARG A 312 15.23 -14.50 -6.33
C ARG A 312 13.86 -13.84 -6.33
N TYR A 313 13.41 -13.46 -7.52
CA TYR A 313 12.16 -12.73 -7.70
C TYR A 313 11.45 -13.22 -8.96
N ASN A 314 10.28 -13.81 -8.78
CA ASN A 314 9.42 -14.25 -9.86
C ASN A 314 7.94 -14.17 -9.43
N PRO A 315 7.31 -12.97 -9.45
CA PRO A 315 5.90 -12.85 -9.10
C PRO A 315 5.00 -13.79 -9.92
N GLY A 316 4.11 -14.53 -9.26
CA GLY A 316 3.42 -15.71 -9.81
C GLY A 316 3.98 -17.04 -9.27
N GLU A 317 5.27 -17.06 -8.92
CA GLU A 317 5.93 -18.16 -8.24
C GLU A 317 6.24 -17.77 -6.79
N THR A 318 6.87 -16.63 -6.55
CA THR A 318 7.47 -16.29 -5.25
C THR A 318 6.64 -15.35 -4.37
N THR A 319 5.40 -15.01 -4.76
CA THR A 319 4.55 -14.15 -3.93
C THR A 319 3.81 -14.94 -2.85
N ALA A 320 3.46 -14.28 -1.75
CA ALA A 320 2.74 -14.88 -0.63
C ALA A 320 1.45 -15.59 -1.07
N VAL A 321 0.67 -14.95 -1.94
CA VAL A 321 -0.59 -15.52 -2.46
C VAL A 321 -0.33 -16.81 -3.23
N ASP A 322 0.71 -16.83 -4.07
CA ASP A 322 1.04 -17.99 -4.91
C ASP A 322 1.60 -19.16 -4.09
N LEU A 323 2.52 -18.87 -3.18
CA LEU A 323 3.17 -19.85 -2.30
C LEU A 323 2.16 -20.51 -1.36
N LEU A 324 1.25 -19.72 -0.79
CA LEU A 324 0.19 -20.24 0.09
C LEU A 324 -0.88 -21.00 -0.68
N ALA A 325 -1.25 -20.55 -1.90
CA ALA A 325 -2.18 -21.28 -2.75
C ALA A 325 -1.66 -22.68 -3.13
N ARG A 326 -0.35 -22.81 -3.34
CA ARG A 326 0.32 -24.09 -3.64
C ARG A 326 0.74 -24.87 -2.39
N ARG A 327 0.39 -24.39 -1.19
CA ARG A 327 0.70 -25.03 0.09
C ARG A 327 2.21 -25.28 0.30
N GLU A 328 3.04 -24.34 -0.15
CA GLU A 328 4.50 -24.48 -0.05
C GLU A 328 5.07 -23.94 1.26
N ILE A 329 4.38 -22.99 1.89
CA ILE A 329 4.80 -22.37 3.15
C ILE A 329 4.40 -23.26 4.32
N ASP A 330 5.32 -23.49 5.25
CA ASP A 330 5.09 -24.31 6.45
C ASP A 330 5.11 -23.53 7.77
N ALA A 331 5.38 -22.23 7.73
CA ALA A 331 5.15 -21.30 8.84
C ALA A 331 5.01 -19.85 8.35
N LEU A 332 4.19 -19.08 9.06
CA LEU A 332 3.91 -17.67 8.75
C LEU A 332 4.27 -16.77 9.93
N LEU A 333 4.98 -15.68 9.65
CA LEU A 333 4.99 -14.50 10.51
C LEU A 333 4.31 -13.35 9.75
N VAL A 334 3.33 -12.74 10.39
CA VAL A 334 2.57 -11.60 9.86
C VAL A 334 2.69 -10.44 10.84
N ILE A 335 2.95 -9.24 10.35
CA ILE A 335 2.96 -8.03 11.16
C ILE A 335 2.12 -6.96 10.49
N ALA A 336 1.26 -6.27 11.24
CA ALA A 336 0.43 -5.15 10.76
C ALA A 336 -0.32 -5.45 9.44
N SER A 337 -0.89 -6.64 9.33
CA SER A 337 -1.68 -7.08 8.18
C SER A 337 -2.66 -8.18 8.55
N ASP A 338 -3.90 -8.04 8.08
CA ASP A 338 -4.95 -9.03 8.32
C ASP A 338 -5.15 -9.93 7.09
N LEU A 339 -4.27 -10.93 6.90
CA LEU A 339 -4.34 -11.83 5.75
C LEU A 339 -5.65 -12.62 5.72
N VAL A 340 -6.15 -13.05 6.88
CA VAL A 340 -7.36 -13.89 6.97
C VAL A 340 -8.60 -13.14 6.48
N ALA A 341 -8.70 -11.84 6.72
CA ALA A 341 -9.80 -11.03 6.18
C ALA A 341 -9.66 -10.74 4.68
N HIS A 342 -8.43 -10.65 4.17
CA HIS A 342 -8.17 -10.11 2.83
C HIS A 342 -7.73 -11.13 1.78
N TYR A 343 -7.41 -12.37 2.18
CA TYR A 343 -7.01 -13.43 1.26
C TYR A 343 -8.21 -14.28 0.80
N PRO A 344 -8.13 -14.90 -0.39
CA PRO A 344 -9.11 -15.87 -0.84
C PRO A 344 -9.33 -16.99 0.17
N LYS A 345 -10.59 -17.40 0.34
CA LYS A 345 -11.01 -18.46 1.29
C LYS A 345 -10.19 -19.76 1.17
N SER A 346 -9.82 -20.15 -0.06
CA SER A 346 -9.00 -21.35 -0.29
C SER A 346 -7.62 -21.27 0.35
N ILE A 347 -7.01 -20.07 0.34
CA ILE A 347 -5.72 -19.81 0.98
C ILE A 347 -5.90 -19.73 2.50
N VAL A 348 -6.93 -19.04 2.97
CA VAL A 348 -7.22 -18.92 4.42
C VAL A 348 -7.40 -20.30 5.08
N LYS A 349 -8.03 -21.25 4.39
CA LYS A 349 -8.13 -22.64 4.88
C LYS A 349 -6.76 -23.25 5.13
N TYR A 350 -5.79 -23.01 4.25
CA TYR A 350 -4.43 -23.52 4.43
C TYR A 350 -3.66 -22.75 5.50
N ILE A 351 -3.84 -21.42 5.61
CA ILE A 351 -3.26 -20.64 6.72
C ILE A 351 -3.67 -21.22 8.07
N ALA A 352 -4.92 -21.69 8.21
CA ALA A 352 -5.42 -22.33 9.43
C ALA A 352 -4.80 -23.71 9.74
N GLU A 353 -4.09 -24.31 8.79
CA GLU A 353 -3.45 -25.64 8.93
C GLU A 353 -1.96 -25.54 9.33
N ILE A 354 -1.36 -24.35 9.30
CA ILE A 354 0.08 -24.13 9.53
C ILE A 354 0.36 -23.16 10.68
N PRO A 355 1.53 -23.26 11.33
CA PRO A 355 1.93 -22.31 12.38
C PRO A 355 1.87 -20.85 11.93
N LEU A 356 1.18 -20.02 12.71
CA LEU A 356 0.97 -18.59 12.43
C LEU A 356 1.35 -17.72 13.63
N ILE A 357 2.25 -16.78 13.39
CA ILE A 357 2.65 -15.72 14.32
C ILE A 357 2.07 -14.41 13.79
N SER A 358 1.39 -13.63 14.63
CA SER A 358 0.90 -12.29 14.28
C SER A 358 1.38 -11.24 15.27
N ILE A 359 1.86 -10.11 14.77
CA ILE A 359 2.18 -8.90 15.54
C ILE A 359 1.16 -7.83 15.20
N GLU A 360 0.20 -7.58 16.09
CA GLU A 360 -0.99 -6.77 15.79
C GLU A 360 -1.41 -5.86 16.95
N ILE A 361 -2.02 -4.72 16.61
CA ILE A 361 -2.46 -3.71 17.59
C ILE A 361 -3.84 -3.99 18.18
N SER A 362 -4.69 -4.72 17.43
CA SER A 362 -6.07 -5.04 17.80
C SER A 362 -6.40 -6.46 17.35
N HIS A 363 -7.40 -7.09 17.99
CA HIS A 363 -7.91 -8.37 17.54
C HIS A 363 -8.54 -8.27 16.14
N CYS A 364 -8.12 -9.14 15.24
CA CYS A 364 -8.61 -9.28 13.87
C CYS A 364 -8.70 -10.78 13.47
N PRO A 365 -9.40 -11.13 12.38
CA PRO A 365 -9.44 -12.49 11.83
C PRO A 365 -8.08 -13.22 11.82
N THR A 366 -6.98 -12.54 11.49
CA THR A 366 -5.64 -13.14 11.54
C THR A 366 -5.23 -13.54 12.96
N THR A 367 -5.41 -12.66 13.95
CA THR A 367 -5.09 -13.00 15.36
C THR A 367 -5.89 -14.18 15.91
N PHE A 368 -7.10 -14.42 15.40
CA PHE A 368 -7.92 -15.56 15.84
C PHE A 368 -7.40 -16.91 15.33
N LEU A 369 -6.64 -16.93 14.22
CA LEU A 369 -6.00 -18.13 13.71
C LEU A 369 -4.55 -18.29 14.18
N SER A 370 -3.95 -17.26 14.79
CA SER A 370 -2.55 -17.29 15.21
C SER A 370 -2.30 -18.18 16.41
N ASP A 371 -1.25 -19.00 16.33
CA ASP A 371 -0.68 -19.72 17.48
C ASP A 371 0.03 -18.75 18.44
N VAL A 372 0.61 -17.67 17.91
CA VAL A 372 1.27 -16.62 18.70
C VAL A 372 0.74 -15.25 18.29
N VAL A 373 0.25 -14.49 19.26
CA VAL A 373 -0.13 -13.08 19.08
C VAL A 373 0.78 -12.22 19.94
N ILE A 374 1.49 -11.29 19.33
CA ILE A 374 2.36 -10.32 20.04
C ILE A 374 1.75 -8.92 19.86
N PRO A 375 1.63 -8.13 20.94
CA PRO A 375 1.14 -6.76 20.83
C PRO A 375 2.00 -5.90 19.89
N GLY A 376 1.38 -5.23 18.93
CA GLY A 376 2.03 -4.26 18.06
C GLY A 376 2.20 -2.89 18.71
N VAL A 377 3.26 -2.17 18.33
CA VAL A 377 3.45 -0.75 18.67
C VAL A 377 2.89 0.11 17.54
N MET A 378 2.22 1.21 17.86
CA MET A 378 1.63 2.07 16.83
C MET A 378 2.66 3.08 16.28
N ASP A 379 3.23 2.78 15.13
CA ASP A 379 4.09 3.71 14.38
C ASP A 379 3.38 5.04 14.09
N SER A 380 4.15 6.13 14.14
CA SER A 380 3.65 7.52 14.04
C SER A 380 2.73 7.96 15.20
N MET A 381 2.70 7.20 16.29
CA MET A 381 2.03 7.57 17.54
C MET A 381 2.92 7.30 18.75
N GLU A 382 3.40 6.07 18.85
CA GLU A 382 4.15 5.53 19.99
C GLU A 382 5.61 5.28 19.68
N CYS A 383 5.94 5.05 18.40
CA CYS A 383 7.31 4.98 17.91
C CYS A 383 7.50 5.81 16.64
N GLU A 384 8.75 6.19 16.41
CA GLU A 384 9.21 6.94 15.25
C GLU A 384 9.76 5.99 14.17
N GLY A 385 9.96 6.50 12.96
CA GLY A 385 10.50 5.72 11.86
C GLY A 385 10.31 6.41 10.52
N THR A 386 10.55 5.69 9.43
CA THR A 386 10.47 6.29 8.10
C THR A 386 9.32 5.69 7.30
N PHE A 387 8.45 6.56 6.79
CA PHE A 387 7.40 6.22 5.83
C PHE A 387 7.74 6.77 4.45
N TYR A 388 7.30 6.10 3.39
CA TYR A 388 7.29 6.63 2.03
C TYR A 388 5.85 6.79 1.56
N ARG A 389 5.51 8.02 1.18
CA ARG A 389 4.20 8.34 0.63
C ARG A 389 4.01 7.71 -0.77
N MET A 390 2.78 7.71 -1.29
CA MET A 390 2.44 7.14 -2.61
C MET A 390 3.27 7.69 -3.78
N ASP A 391 3.85 8.88 -3.63
CA ASP A 391 4.69 9.58 -4.59
C ASP A 391 6.20 9.48 -4.28
N HIS A 392 6.59 8.47 -3.48
CA HIS A 392 7.98 8.14 -3.13
C HIS A 392 8.71 9.21 -2.30
N VAL A 393 7.98 10.18 -1.73
CA VAL A 393 8.56 11.15 -0.79
C VAL A 393 8.75 10.47 0.57
N PRO A 394 10.00 10.36 1.09
CA PRO A 394 10.23 9.86 2.44
C PRO A 394 9.82 10.92 3.47
N ILE A 395 9.17 10.46 4.54
CA ILE A 395 8.67 11.26 5.63
C ILE A 395 9.06 10.54 6.93
N HIS A 396 9.83 11.22 7.77
CA HIS A 396 10.15 10.72 9.11
C HIS A 396 8.95 10.96 10.03
N VAL A 397 8.33 9.87 10.50
CA VAL A 397 7.22 9.91 11.45
C VAL A 397 7.76 10.01 12.87
N LYS A 398 7.10 10.81 13.71
CA LYS A 398 7.50 11.00 15.10
C LYS A 398 6.49 10.37 16.04
N LYS A 399 6.96 9.93 17.21
CA LYS A 399 6.08 9.60 18.33
C LYS A 399 5.67 10.85 19.09
N PHE A 400 4.49 10.82 19.67
CA PHE A 400 4.02 11.84 20.62
C PHE A 400 3.72 11.26 22.01
N ARG A 401 3.80 9.95 22.19
CA ARG A 401 3.80 9.28 23.50
C ARG A 401 4.71 8.05 23.47
N SER A 402 4.97 7.48 24.63
CA SER A 402 5.57 6.14 24.75
C SER A 402 4.50 5.04 24.64
N PRO A 403 4.86 3.86 24.11
CA PRO A 403 3.97 2.71 24.15
C PRO A 403 3.75 2.22 25.59
N PRO A 404 2.65 1.48 25.86
CA PRO A 404 2.33 0.98 27.19
C PRO A 404 3.09 -0.31 27.56
N PHE A 405 4.20 -0.63 26.88
CA PHE A 405 4.91 -1.89 27.03
C PHE A 405 6.26 -1.69 27.73
N GLU A 406 6.61 -2.61 28.64
CA GLU A 406 7.91 -2.59 29.32
C GLU A 406 9.01 -3.27 28.50
N TYR A 407 8.63 -4.17 27.58
CA TYR A 407 9.55 -5.05 26.86
C TYR A 407 9.94 -4.55 25.48
N THR A 408 9.21 -3.59 24.92
CA THR A 408 9.45 -3.08 23.57
C THR A 408 9.03 -1.62 23.49
N ASP A 409 9.80 -0.82 22.74
CA ASP A 409 9.50 0.58 22.47
C ASP A 409 9.02 0.82 21.03
N SER A 410 9.10 -0.20 20.17
CA SER A 410 8.86 -0.09 18.73
C SER A 410 8.57 -1.44 18.08
N SER A 411 7.89 -1.41 16.93
CA SER A 411 7.70 -2.61 16.10
C SER A 411 9.05 -3.19 15.63
N GLU A 412 10.04 -2.31 15.41
CA GLU A 412 11.41 -2.69 15.07
C GLU A 412 12.08 -3.48 16.20
N ASP A 413 12.05 -2.98 17.44
CA ASP A 413 12.67 -3.67 18.57
C ASP A 413 12.02 -5.04 18.82
N THR A 414 10.70 -5.15 18.73
CA THR A 414 9.99 -6.44 18.78
C THR A 414 10.54 -7.42 17.74
N MET A 415 10.68 -6.99 16.49
CA MET A 415 11.25 -7.82 15.41
C MET A 415 12.71 -8.18 15.69
N ARG A 416 13.52 -7.26 16.23
CA ARG A 416 14.92 -7.53 16.61
C ARG A 416 15.04 -8.51 17.77
N GLN A 417 14.13 -8.46 18.73
CA GLN A 417 14.08 -9.43 19.84
C GLN A 417 13.80 -10.84 19.33
N ILE A 418 12.79 -11.00 18.48
CA ILE A 418 12.51 -12.27 17.79
C ILE A 418 13.74 -12.73 17.01
N PHE A 419 14.38 -11.82 16.27
CA PHE A 419 15.52 -12.20 15.45
C PHE A 419 16.74 -12.63 16.28
N ARG A 420 17.01 -11.94 17.40
CA ARG A 420 18.07 -12.35 18.35
C ARG A 420 17.82 -13.76 18.87
N LYS A 421 16.58 -14.09 19.22
CA LYS A 421 16.20 -15.44 19.69
C LYS A 421 16.31 -16.49 18.58
N VAL A 422 15.89 -16.18 17.35
CA VAL A 422 16.09 -17.03 16.16
C VAL A 422 17.58 -17.34 15.94
N ARG A 423 18.45 -16.32 16.00
CA ARG A 423 19.90 -16.49 15.86
C ARG A 423 20.52 -17.33 16.99
N GLY A 424 20.00 -17.22 18.21
CA GLY A 424 20.41 -18.06 19.33
C GLY A 424 20.08 -19.53 19.09
N LEU A 425 18.80 -19.83 18.85
CA LEU A 425 18.30 -21.20 18.65
C LEU A 425 18.93 -21.91 17.44
N LYS A 426 19.23 -21.17 16.36
CA LYS A 426 19.84 -21.76 15.15
C LYS A 426 21.33 -22.07 15.31
N LYS A 427 22.04 -21.44 16.27
CA LYS A 427 23.44 -21.77 16.59
C LYS A 427 23.56 -23.03 17.47
N GLU A 428 22.48 -23.39 18.16
CA GLU A 428 22.42 -24.57 19.04
C GLU A 428 22.06 -25.86 18.28
N LYS A 429 21.56 -25.73 17.05
CA LYS A 429 21.34 -26.82 16.09
C LYS A 429 22.52 -26.97 15.15
#